data_AF-A0A8J5W070-F1
#
_entry.id   AF-A0A8J5W070-F1
#
_cell.length_a   1.000
_cell.length_b   1.000
_cell.length_c   1.000
_cell.angle_alpha   90.00
_cell.angle_beta   90.00
_cell.angle_gamma   90.00
#
_symmetry.space_group_name_H-M   'P 1'
#
loop_
_entity.id
_entity.type
_entity.pdbx_description
1 polymer ?
#
loop_
_entity_poly.entity_id
_entity_poly.type
_entity_poly.pdbx_seq_one_letter_code
_entity_poly.pdbx_strand_id
1 'polypeptide(L)'
;MDAEVISVGIVRQALDAGAVNMADVEAQLGPGAATLLRESLAVKDAPSRVDVSDEEVASAVRKSCLSSFDIRAVIIELALKLDAMKHLDAVPKHQQRTTSLEVLKVYAPLAHTVGAGALSKELEDLSFWRLYPQAYAKIDQWLSDQEVDCKNVLATSKEDLLRALTADEELHRTVDGADIKGRYKSRFSAMKKLVKDGRRPEDVNDILGMRVILHPRPDADGCRACVRTHEVIRAMWKEVPGRTKDYITRPKGDGYQSLHVAVDMSDPAPEGKKRPLMEIQIRTKDMDAAAVFGHALYKGCLTDPDESQKLKAIMLAAAEVAAQHLRDDEPTGGGATAAITGVGNVDRAFRQLDKNGDGRISMEELTELMDDLGAGGQDAEELMRLLDDNNDGSLTSDEFALFQKRVELKAKLEDKDDEYKEILKEKLQTVDKTGLIHVYRKNLSDKLVTN
;
A
#
# COMPACT_ATOMS: atom_id res chain seq x y z
N MET A 1 5.75 24.20 1.73
CA MET A 1 6.94 23.72 2.46
C MET A 1 7.75 24.94 2.88
N ASP A 2 8.42 24.89 4.02
CA ASP A 2 9.33 25.95 4.44
C ASP A 2 10.61 25.94 3.58
N ALA A 3 11.42 26.99 3.68
CA ALA A 3 12.64 27.12 2.89
C ALA A 3 13.69 26.05 3.28
N GLU A 4 13.79 25.73 4.58
CA GLU A 4 14.75 24.72 5.09
C GLU A 4 14.48 23.34 4.50
N VAL A 5 13.23 22.88 4.48
CA VAL A 5 12.82 21.60 3.90
C VAL A 5 13.17 21.51 2.43
N ILE A 6 12.92 22.59 1.68
CA ILE A 6 13.24 22.64 0.24
C ILE A 6 14.75 22.58 0.04
N SER A 7 15.52 23.38 0.78
CA SER A 7 16.98 23.37 0.71
C SER A 7 17.57 22.01 1.05
N VAL A 8 17.14 21.39 2.16
CA VAL A 8 17.61 20.06 2.57
C VAL A 8 17.24 19.00 1.54
N GLY A 9 16.02 19.03 1.02
CA GLY A 9 15.59 18.10 -0.03
C GLY A 9 16.46 18.16 -1.29
N ILE A 10 16.88 19.36 -1.71
CA ILE A 10 17.79 19.55 -2.85
C ILE A 10 19.19 19.02 -2.53
N VAL A 11 19.72 19.36 -1.35
CA VAL A 11 21.10 19.00 -0.98
C VAL A 11 21.24 17.51 -0.64
N ARG A 12 20.16 16.82 -0.27
CA ARG A 12 20.20 15.41 0.15
C ARG A 12 20.88 14.48 -0.87
N GLN A 13 20.55 14.61 -2.15
CA GLN A 13 21.14 13.79 -3.20
C GLN A 13 22.62 14.13 -3.43
N ALA A 14 23.00 15.41 -3.35
CA ALA A 14 24.39 15.83 -3.46
C ALA A 14 25.24 15.29 -2.29
N LEU A 15 24.67 15.22 -1.08
CA LEU A 15 25.31 14.61 0.07
C LEU A 15 25.48 13.10 -0.12
N ASP A 16 24.43 12.40 -0.56
CA ASP A 16 24.48 10.96 -0.84
C ASP A 16 25.52 10.63 -1.94
N ALA A 17 25.73 11.54 -2.90
CA ALA A 17 26.74 11.42 -3.94
C ALA A 17 28.17 11.82 -3.49
N GLY A 18 28.34 12.28 -2.25
CA GLY A 18 29.62 12.75 -1.72
C GLY A 18 30.12 14.06 -2.32
N ALA A 19 29.26 14.80 -3.05
CA ALA A 19 29.62 16.08 -3.69
C ALA A 19 29.67 17.26 -2.70
N VAL A 20 29.00 17.11 -1.56
CA VAL A 20 29.02 18.05 -0.44
C VAL A 20 29.18 17.27 0.85
N ASN A 21 29.66 17.92 1.92
CA ASN A 21 29.73 17.32 3.25
C ASN A 21 28.83 18.05 4.26
N MET A 22 28.61 17.43 5.42
CA MET A 22 27.74 18.00 6.46
C MET A 22 28.23 19.34 7.01
N ALA A 23 29.55 19.59 7.02
CA ALA A 23 30.11 20.84 7.50
C ALA A 23 29.83 22.00 6.52
N ASP A 24 29.86 21.73 5.21
CA ASP A 24 29.49 22.71 4.17
C ASP A 24 28.02 23.12 4.30
N VAL A 25 27.15 22.14 4.57
CA VAL A 25 25.73 22.38 4.80
C VAL A 25 25.50 23.25 6.01
N GLU A 26 26.16 22.94 7.13
CA GLU A 26 26.03 23.72 8.36
C GLU A 26 26.55 25.15 8.20
N ALA A 27 27.65 25.33 7.46
CA ALA A 27 28.23 26.64 7.18
C ALA A 27 27.37 27.50 6.23
N GLN A 28 26.75 26.91 5.20
CA GLN A 28 26.03 27.66 4.17
C GLN A 28 24.51 27.76 4.41
N LEU A 29 23.90 26.70 4.93
CA LEU A 29 22.44 26.61 5.15
C LEU A 29 22.07 26.75 6.63
N GLY A 30 23.05 26.71 7.53
CA GLY A 30 22.86 26.90 8.96
C GLY A 30 22.57 25.61 9.74
N PRO A 31 22.59 25.70 11.09
CA PRO A 31 22.49 24.53 11.97
C PRO A 31 21.12 23.85 11.94
N GLY A 32 20.04 24.59 11.65
CA GLY A 32 18.69 24.04 11.50
C GLY A 32 18.59 23.06 10.32
N ALA A 33 19.01 23.51 9.14
CA ALA A 33 19.08 22.68 7.93
C ALA A 33 20.02 21.48 8.10
N ALA A 34 21.18 21.66 8.75
CA ALA A 34 22.11 20.55 9.01
C ALA A 34 21.50 19.50 9.95
N THR A 35 20.79 19.92 11.00
CA THR A 35 20.10 18.99 11.91
C THR A 35 18.99 18.24 11.18
N LEU A 36 18.17 18.95 10.42
CA LEU A 36 17.10 18.36 9.61
C LEU A 36 17.64 17.35 8.59
N LEU A 37 18.79 17.62 7.98
CA LEU A 37 19.48 16.71 7.07
C LEU A 37 19.97 15.43 7.77
N ARG A 38 20.53 15.54 8.99
CA ARG A 38 20.92 14.36 9.79
C ARG A 38 19.72 13.51 10.18
N GLU A 39 18.60 14.14 10.53
CA GLU A 39 17.38 13.39 10.85
C GLU A 39 16.80 12.71 9.61
N SER A 40 16.83 13.37 8.44
CA SER A 40 16.40 12.74 7.17
C SER A 40 17.26 11.50 6.83
N LEU A 41 18.58 11.57 7.03
CA LEU A 41 19.48 10.42 6.95
C LEU A 41 19.04 9.29 7.89
N ALA A 42 18.77 9.61 9.15
CA ALA A 42 18.35 8.62 10.14
C ALA A 42 17.00 7.96 9.78
N VAL A 43 16.05 8.71 9.20
CA VAL A 43 14.77 8.16 8.71
C VAL A 43 15.00 7.19 7.55
N LYS A 44 15.89 7.53 6.60
CA LYS A 44 16.28 6.66 5.47
C LYS A 44 16.85 5.32 5.94
N ASP A 45 17.69 5.37 6.97
CA ASP A 45 18.43 4.20 7.48
C ASP A 45 17.64 3.38 8.50
N ALA A 46 16.51 3.89 9.02
CA ALA A 46 15.74 3.17 10.03
C ALA A 46 15.21 1.80 9.55
N PRO A 47 14.70 1.65 8.31
CA PRO A 47 14.20 0.35 7.82
C PRO A 47 15.29 -0.64 7.45
N SER A 48 16.49 -0.19 7.04
CA SER A 48 17.55 -1.06 6.53
C SER A 48 18.15 -1.99 7.61
N ARG A 49 17.93 -1.67 8.88
CA ARG A 49 18.46 -2.40 10.04
C ARG A 49 17.58 -3.55 10.51
N VAL A 50 16.39 -3.71 9.93
CA VAL A 50 15.38 -4.64 10.43
C VAL A 50 14.67 -5.37 9.30
N ASP A 51 14.06 -6.51 9.63
CA ASP A 51 13.22 -7.23 8.68
C ASP A 51 11.82 -6.58 8.61
N VAL A 52 11.66 -5.68 7.64
CA VAL A 52 10.38 -4.99 7.39
C VAL A 52 9.28 -5.89 6.81
N SER A 53 9.57 -7.15 6.49
CA SER A 53 8.55 -8.09 6.06
C SER A 53 7.60 -8.47 7.21
N ASP A 54 8.11 -8.46 8.44
CA ASP A 54 7.34 -8.59 9.67
C ASP A 54 6.57 -7.30 9.98
N GLU A 55 5.25 -7.42 10.16
CA GLU A 55 4.39 -6.27 10.42
C GLU A 55 4.60 -5.66 11.80
N GLU A 56 4.95 -6.44 12.82
CA GLU A 56 5.24 -5.93 14.16
C GLU A 56 6.51 -5.08 14.13
N VAL A 57 7.54 -5.55 13.41
CA VAL A 57 8.81 -4.84 13.20
C VAL A 57 8.59 -3.57 12.36
N ALA A 58 7.90 -3.67 11.22
CA ALA A 58 7.59 -2.51 10.39
C ALA A 58 6.78 -1.46 11.17
N SER A 59 5.83 -1.89 12.01
CA SER A 59 5.07 -1.01 12.89
C SER A 59 5.93 -0.29 13.92
N ALA A 60 6.91 -0.98 14.51
CA ALA A 60 7.86 -0.38 15.44
C ALA A 60 8.72 0.69 14.75
N VAL A 61 9.22 0.43 13.54
CA VAL A 61 9.96 1.44 12.74
C VAL A 61 9.10 2.66 12.49
N ARG A 62 7.85 2.49 12.05
CA ARG A 62 6.93 3.63 11.80
C ARG A 62 6.72 4.47 13.05
N LYS A 63 6.48 3.82 14.20
CA LYS A 63 6.32 4.52 15.50
C LYS A 63 7.58 5.28 15.88
N SER A 64 8.75 4.65 15.75
CA SER A 64 10.04 5.27 16.03
C SER A 64 10.27 6.51 15.16
N CYS A 65 9.95 6.44 13.86
CA CYS A 65 10.12 7.57 12.96
C CYS A 65 9.23 8.76 13.33
N LEU A 66 8.02 8.51 13.81
CA LEU A 66 7.07 9.56 14.19
C LEU A 66 7.36 10.16 15.58
N SER A 67 7.96 9.38 16.48
CA SER A 67 8.26 9.84 17.85
C SER A 67 9.63 10.50 17.97
N SER A 68 10.59 10.09 17.15
CA SER A 68 12.01 10.39 17.39
C SER A 68 12.60 11.42 16.44
N PHE A 69 11.92 11.74 15.34
CA PHE A 69 12.42 12.66 14.31
C PHE A 69 11.43 13.79 14.04
N ASP A 70 11.94 14.92 13.55
CA ASP A 70 11.12 16.02 13.04
C ASP A 70 10.28 15.52 11.86
N ILE A 71 8.99 15.83 11.88
CA ILE A 71 8.05 15.49 10.82
C ILE A 71 8.50 16.02 9.45
N ARG A 72 9.23 17.14 9.44
CA ARG A 72 9.84 17.73 8.24
C ARG A 72 10.88 16.79 7.62
N ALA A 73 11.68 16.09 8.43
CA ALA A 73 12.65 15.10 7.94
C ALA A 73 11.94 13.90 7.32
N VAL A 74 10.85 13.44 7.94
CA VAL A 74 10.01 12.36 7.39
C VAL A 74 9.42 12.78 6.05
N ILE A 75 8.87 14.01 5.95
CA ILE A 75 8.31 14.52 4.69
C ILE A 75 9.36 14.58 3.57
N ILE A 76 10.58 15.01 3.88
CA ILE A 76 11.70 15.02 2.91
C ILE A 76 11.97 13.60 2.41
N GLU A 77 12.11 12.64 3.32
CA GLU A 77 12.40 11.25 2.95
C GLU A 77 11.27 10.63 2.11
N LEU A 78 10.01 10.93 2.43
CA LEU A 78 8.87 10.47 1.64
C LEU A 78 8.86 11.03 0.21
N ALA A 79 9.24 12.30 0.04
CA ALA A 79 9.35 12.90 -1.29
C ALA A 79 10.48 12.27 -2.11
N LEU A 80 11.62 12.00 -1.47
CA LEU A 80 12.77 11.33 -2.10
C LEU A 80 12.47 9.87 -2.45
N LYS A 81 11.76 9.14 -1.58
CA LYS A 81 11.30 7.77 -1.87
C LYS A 81 10.32 7.77 -3.04
N LEU A 82 9.46 8.77 -3.19
CA LEU A 82 8.60 8.88 -4.38
C LEU A 82 9.44 9.05 -5.64
N ASP A 83 10.40 9.96 -5.63
CA ASP A 83 11.29 10.19 -6.76
C ASP A 83 12.08 8.91 -7.12
N ALA A 84 12.62 8.22 -6.12
CA ALA A 84 13.31 6.94 -6.30
C ALA A 84 12.40 5.86 -6.89
N MET A 85 11.15 5.73 -6.39
CA MET A 85 10.19 4.75 -6.90
C MET A 85 9.77 5.02 -8.35
N LYS A 86 9.78 6.29 -8.79
CA LYS A 86 9.53 6.68 -10.19
C LYS A 86 10.67 6.30 -11.13
N HIS A 87 11.90 6.27 -10.63
CA HIS A 87 13.11 6.00 -11.42
C HIS A 87 13.78 4.67 -11.05
N LEU A 88 13.03 3.75 -10.42
CA LEU A 88 13.55 2.51 -9.85
C LEU A 88 14.11 1.53 -10.90
N ASP A 89 13.84 1.75 -12.19
CA ASP A 89 14.37 0.90 -13.27
C ASP A 89 15.89 1.00 -13.42
N ALA A 90 16.52 2.06 -12.89
CA ALA A 90 17.97 2.25 -12.91
C ALA A 90 18.73 1.36 -11.91
N VAL A 91 18.05 0.75 -10.93
CA VAL A 91 18.68 -0.11 -9.92
C VAL A 91 18.41 -1.60 -10.17
N PRO A 92 19.28 -2.53 -9.71
CA PRO A 92 19.07 -3.97 -9.88
C PRO A 92 17.73 -4.47 -9.32
N LYS A 93 17.10 -5.46 -9.97
CA LYS A 93 15.77 -5.99 -9.61
C LYS A 93 15.59 -6.35 -8.13
N HIS A 94 16.63 -6.85 -7.47
CA HIS A 94 16.56 -7.18 -6.05
C HIS A 94 16.42 -5.92 -5.19
N GLN A 95 17.18 -4.85 -5.47
CA GLN A 95 17.07 -3.55 -4.80
C GLN A 95 15.72 -2.91 -5.09
N GLN A 96 15.20 -3.06 -6.32
CA GLN A 96 13.85 -2.61 -6.65
C GLN A 96 12.81 -3.23 -5.73
N ARG A 97 12.87 -4.56 -5.51
CA ARG A 97 11.92 -5.29 -4.66
C ARG A 97 12.06 -4.91 -3.18
N THR A 98 13.29 -4.86 -2.66
CA THR A 98 13.53 -4.45 -1.27
C THR A 98 13.01 -3.04 -1.02
N THR A 99 13.37 -2.08 -1.89
CA THR A 99 12.90 -0.69 -1.79
C THR A 99 11.37 -0.63 -1.89
N SER A 100 10.77 -1.36 -2.83
CA SER A 100 9.32 -1.39 -2.99
C SER A 100 8.61 -1.96 -1.76
N LEU A 101 9.19 -2.96 -1.10
CA LEU A 101 8.66 -3.54 0.13
C LEU A 101 8.76 -2.57 1.30
N GLU A 102 9.91 -1.93 1.49
CA GLU A 102 10.08 -0.87 2.49
C GLU A 102 9.07 0.26 2.27
N VAL A 103 8.89 0.68 1.02
CA VAL A 103 7.93 1.71 0.65
C VAL A 103 6.52 1.27 0.98
N LEU A 104 6.14 0.04 0.65
CA LEU A 104 4.80 -0.46 0.95
C LEU A 104 4.53 -0.59 2.45
N LYS A 105 5.54 -1.02 3.21
CA LYS A 105 5.41 -1.39 4.63
C LYS A 105 5.69 -0.25 5.58
N VAL A 106 6.56 0.69 5.24
CA VAL A 106 7.00 1.76 6.13
C VAL A 106 6.61 3.11 5.57
N TYR A 107 7.12 3.47 4.39
CA TYR A 107 7.00 4.85 3.90
C TYR A 107 5.59 5.23 3.45
N ALA A 108 4.85 4.36 2.76
CA ALA A 108 3.49 4.67 2.34
C ALA A 108 2.52 4.81 3.53
N PRO A 109 2.59 3.97 4.58
CA PRO A 109 1.89 4.23 5.84
C PRO A 109 2.37 5.49 6.56
N LEU A 110 3.66 5.80 6.59
CA LEU A 110 4.17 7.05 7.17
C LEU A 110 3.63 8.29 6.44
N ALA A 111 3.65 8.28 5.10
CA ALA A 111 3.04 9.32 4.27
C ALA A 111 1.58 9.50 4.60
N HIS A 112 0.88 8.39 4.83
CA HIS A 112 -0.48 8.47 5.33
C HIS A 112 -0.54 9.22 6.65
N THR A 113 0.31 8.85 7.62
CA THR A 113 0.33 9.36 9.00
C THR A 113 0.76 10.80 9.17
N VAL A 114 1.53 11.36 8.24
CA VAL A 114 1.87 12.79 8.24
C VAL A 114 0.87 13.64 7.45
N GLY A 115 -0.23 13.04 6.99
CA GLY A 115 -1.29 13.72 6.22
C GLY A 115 -0.99 13.84 4.73
N ALA A 116 0.06 13.20 4.23
CA ALA A 116 0.38 13.13 2.80
C ALA A 116 -0.36 11.95 2.12
N GLY A 117 -1.69 11.93 2.23
CA GLY A 117 -2.50 10.81 1.74
C GLY A 117 -2.48 10.60 0.21
N ALA A 118 -2.19 11.64 -0.58
CA ALA A 118 -1.99 11.50 -2.03
C ALA A 118 -0.66 10.78 -2.33
N LEU A 119 0.41 11.21 -1.65
CA LEU A 119 1.74 10.61 -1.73
C LEU A 119 1.72 9.14 -1.30
N SER A 120 1.02 8.84 -0.20
CA SER A 120 0.80 7.48 0.30
C SER A 120 0.22 6.56 -0.78
N LYS A 121 -0.82 6.99 -1.49
CA LYS A 121 -1.46 6.19 -2.56
C LYS A 121 -0.55 5.98 -3.77
N GLU A 122 0.21 7.01 -4.13
CA GLU A 122 1.15 6.92 -5.26
C GLU A 122 2.28 5.94 -4.95
N LEU A 123 2.84 6.01 -3.73
CA LEU A 123 3.81 5.04 -3.23
C LEU A 123 3.24 3.61 -3.15
N GLU A 124 2.01 3.44 -2.64
CA GLU A 124 1.33 2.14 -2.60
C GLU A 124 1.16 1.53 -4.01
N ASP A 125 0.69 2.31 -4.98
CA ASP A 125 0.48 1.82 -6.35
C ASP A 125 1.81 1.50 -7.06
N LEU A 126 2.86 2.32 -6.88
CA LEU A 126 4.20 2.04 -7.42
C LEU A 126 4.81 0.79 -6.80
N SER A 127 4.72 0.63 -5.48
CA SER A 127 5.18 -0.58 -4.80
C SER A 127 4.41 -1.82 -5.24
N PHE A 128 3.09 -1.72 -5.41
CA PHE A 128 2.27 -2.83 -5.86
C PHE A 128 2.70 -3.34 -7.23
N TRP A 129 2.91 -2.42 -8.17
CA TRP A 129 3.37 -2.75 -9.52
C TRP A 129 4.70 -3.52 -9.52
N ARG A 130 5.65 -3.11 -8.67
CA ARG A 130 6.98 -3.71 -8.60
C ARG A 130 7.00 -5.05 -7.85
N LEU A 131 6.23 -5.17 -6.78
CA LEU A 131 6.21 -6.38 -5.94
C LEU A 131 5.38 -7.50 -6.57
N TYR A 132 4.26 -7.15 -7.21
CA TYR A 132 3.26 -8.10 -7.68
C TYR A 132 2.82 -7.77 -9.13
N PRO A 133 3.74 -7.83 -10.11
CA PRO A 133 3.48 -7.37 -11.47
C PRO A 133 2.35 -8.15 -12.16
N GLN A 134 2.20 -9.46 -11.90
CA GLN A 134 1.16 -10.26 -12.53
C GLN A 134 -0.23 -9.90 -11.97
N ALA A 135 -0.35 -9.80 -10.65
CA ALA A 135 -1.57 -9.35 -10.00
C ALA A 135 -1.93 -7.91 -10.40
N TYR A 136 -0.93 -7.02 -10.50
CA TYR A 136 -1.12 -5.64 -10.96
C TYR A 136 -1.72 -5.60 -12.36
N ALA A 137 -1.14 -6.34 -13.32
CA ALA A 137 -1.63 -6.37 -14.70
C ALA A 137 -3.10 -6.82 -14.80
N LYS A 138 -3.53 -7.77 -13.95
CA LYS A 138 -4.93 -8.21 -13.89
C LYS A 138 -5.88 -7.13 -13.40
N ILE A 139 -5.51 -6.42 -12.34
CA ILE A 139 -6.31 -5.30 -11.83
C ILE A 139 -6.33 -4.13 -12.82
N ASP A 140 -5.18 -3.85 -13.43
CA ASP A 140 -5.03 -2.77 -14.41
C ASP A 140 -5.91 -3.01 -15.64
N GLN A 141 -5.90 -4.23 -16.19
CA GLN A 141 -6.78 -4.61 -17.28
C GLN A 141 -8.25 -4.42 -16.90
N TRP A 142 -8.68 -4.98 -15.75
CA TRP A 142 -10.06 -4.88 -15.29
C TRP A 142 -10.53 -3.43 -15.07
N LEU A 143 -9.67 -2.56 -14.51
CA LEU A 143 -10.00 -1.15 -14.32
C LEU A 143 -10.00 -0.39 -15.64
N SER A 144 -9.06 -0.67 -16.54
CA SER A 144 -8.92 0.00 -17.84
C SER A 144 -10.11 -0.29 -18.76
N ASP A 145 -10.62 -1.53 -18.76
CA ASP A 145 -11.81 -1.93 -19.52
C ASP A 145 -13.05 -1.11 -19.13
N GLN A 146 -13.10 -0.61 -17.90
CA GLN A 146 -14.17 0.24 -17.39
C GLN A 146 -13.86 1.73 -17.51
N GLU A 147 -12.59 2.12 -17.70
CA GLU A 147 -12.11 3.48 -17.43
C GLU A 147 -12.68 4.53 -18.39
N VAL A 148 -12.79 4.21 -19.69
CA VAL A 148 -13.27 5.17 -20.70
C VAL A 148 -14.73 5.55 -20.46
N ASP A 149 -15.59 4.54 -20.29
CA ASP A 149 -17.01 4.75 -19.97
C ASP A 149 -17.15 5.48 -18.61
N CYS A 150 -16.35 5.09 -17.62
CA CYS A 150 -16.31 5.71 -16.30
C CYS A 150 -15.89 7.19 -16.30
N LYS A 151 -14.89 7.58 -17.11
CA LYS A 151 -14.41 8.97 -17.26
C LYS A 151 -15.46 9.90 -17.84
N ASN A 152 -16.14 9.45 -18.88
CA ASN A 152 -17.22 10.23 -19.49
C ASN A 152 -18.39 10.40 -18.52
N VAL A 153 -18.82 9.30 -17.88
CA VAL A 153 -19.89 9.34 -16.87
C VAL A 153 -19.55 10.29 -15.73
N LEU A 154 -18.33 10.24 -15.21
CA LEU A 154 -17.90 11.09 -14.10
C LEU A 154 -17.83 12.57 -14.50
N ALA A 155 -17.36 12.88 -15.71
CA ALA A 155 -17.33 14.26 -16.21
C ALA A 155 -18.74 14.84 -16.34
N THR A 156 -19.66 14.12 -17.00
CA THR A 156 -21.05 14.56 -17.16
C THR A 156 -21.77 14.68 -15.81
N SER A 157 -21.65 13.67 -14.95
CA SER A 157 -22.29 13.66 -13.62
C SER A 157 -21.79 14.79 -12.72
N LYS A 158 -20.50 15.14 -12.84
CA LYS A 158 -19.91 16.28 -12.14
C LYS A 158 -20.56 17.60 -12.58
N GLU A 159 -20.73 17.80 -13.89
CA GLU A 159 -21.37 19.02 -14.42
C GLU A 159 -22.83 19.11 -14.03
N ASP A 160 -23.58 17.99 -14.12
CA ASP A 160 -24.97 17.92 -13.70
C ASP A 160 -25.12 18.25 -12.21
N LEU A 161 -24.27 17.65 -11.36
CA LEU A 161 -24.30 17.91 -9.91
C LEU A 161 -23.95 19.36 -9.60
N LEU A 162 -22.93 19.93 -10.26
CA LEU A 162 -22.57 21.32 -10.06
C LEU A 162 -23.73 22.25 -10.44
N ARG A 163 -24.39 21.99 -11.56
CA ARG A 163 -25.59 22.74 -11.99
C ARG A 163 -26.72 22.62 -10.95
N ALA A 164 -27.01 21.42 -10.47
CA ALA A 164 -28.06 21.19 -9.47
C ALA A 164 -27.77 21.90 -8.14
N LEU A 165 -26.52 21.83 -7.65
CA LEU A 165 -26.11 22.51 -6.42
C LEU A 165 -26.16 24.04 -6.56
N THR A 166 -25.82 24.57 -7.75
CA THR A 166 -25.88 26.02 -8.04
C THR A 166 -27.32 26.53 -8.23
N ALA A 167 -28.25 25.66 -8.61
CA ALA A 167 -29.66 26.02 -8.73
C ALA A 167 -30.41 25.96 -7.39
N ASP A 168 -29.83 25.34 -6.35
CA ASP A 168 -30.48 25.21 -5.04
C ASP A 168 -30.38 26.50 -4.22
N GLU A 169 -31.51 27.21 -4.07
CA GLU A 169 -31.57 28.48 -3.35
C GLU A 169 -31.20 28.37 -1.87
N GLU A 170 -31.53 27.24 -1.23
CA GLU A 170 -31.25 27.02 0.19
C GLU A 170 -29.74 26.83 0.44
N LEU A 171 -29.09 26.06 -0.43
CA LEU A 171 -27.65 25.87 -0.40
C LEU A 171 -26.91 27.19 -0.69
N HIS A 172 -27.37 28.00 -1.64
CA HIS A 172 -26.79 29.32 -1.94
C HIS A 172 -26.79 30.30 -0.75
N ARG A 173 -27.76 30.17 0.16
CA ARG A 173 -27.81 30.96 1.40
C ARG A 173 -26.76 30.53 2.42
N THR A 174 -26.28 29.29 2.35
CA THR A 174 -25.40 28.69 3.37
C THR A 174 -23.98 28.45 2.88
N VAL A 175 -23.75 28.36 1.57
CA VAL A 175 -22.48 27.99 0.95
C VAL A 175 -22.09 29.03 -0.10
N ASP A 176 -20.82 29.45 -0.12
CA ASP A 176 -20.27 30.38 -1.12
C ASP A 176 -19.91 29.68 -2.45
N GLY A 177 -19.65 28.38 -2.40
CA GLY A 177 -19.41 27.54 -3.56
C GLY A 177 -19.09 26.09 -3.19
N ALA A 178 -19.02 25.22 -4.20
CA ALA A 178 -18.68 23.81 -4.03
C ALA A 178 -17.65 23.36 -5.07
N ASP A 179 -16.61 22.66 -4.60
CA ASP A 179 -15.64 21.99 -5.47
C ASP A 179 -15.98 20.51 -5.61
N ILE A 180 -16.23 20.07 -6.84
CA ILE A 180 -16.48 18.66 -7.14
C ILE A 180 -15.22 18.06 -7.79
N LYS A 181 -14.60 17.11 -7.10
CA LYS A 181 -13.42 16.37 -7.58
C LYS A 181 -13.81 14.94 -7.94
N GLY A 182 -13.46 14.52 -9.15
CA GLY A 182 -13.52 13.12 -9.53
C GLY A 182 -12.52 12.29 -8.72
N ARG A 183 -12.93 11.11 -8.30
CA ARG A 183 -12.09 10.15 -7.59
C ARG A 183 -12.15 8.82 -8.31
N TYR A 184 -11.00 8.38 -8.77
CA TYR A 184 -10.78 6.99 -9.18
C TYR A 184 -10.07 6.26 -8.05
N LYS A 185 -10.42 5.00 -7.87
CA LYS A 185 -9.75 4.14 -6.91
C LYS A 185 -8.37 3.73 -7.42
N SER A 186 -7.38 3.69 -6.53
CA SER A 186 -6.04 3.23 -6.88
C SER A 186 -6.03 1.71 -7.11
N ARG A 187 -5.05 1.22 -7.87
CA ARG A 187 -4.93 -0.21 -8.22
C ARG A 187 -4.64 -1.04 -6.98
N PHE A 188 -3.75 -0.59 -6.11
CA PHE A 188 -3.47 -1.25 -4.84
C PHE A 188 -4.70 -1.31 -3.94
N SER A 189 -5.48 -0.21 -3.86
CA SER A 189 -6.72 -0.17 -3.09
C SER A 189 -7.79 -1.11 -3.65
N ALA A 190 -7.86 -1.28 -4.97
CA ALA A 190 -8.75 -2.24 -5.61
C ALA A 190 -8.32 -3.69 -5.28
N MET A 191 -7.04 -4.01 -5.47
CA MET A 191 -6.45 -5.30 -5.12
C MET A 191 -6.74 -5.67 -3.65
N LYS A 192 -6.48 -4.75 -2.71
CA LYS A 192 -6.70 -4.98 -1.28
C LYS A 192 -8.15 -5.35 -0.97
N LYS A 193 -9.13 -4.72 -1.62
CA LYS A 193 -10.54 -5.07 -1.39
C LYS A 193 -10.95 -6.41 -2.00
N LEU A 194 -10.36 -6.79 -3.13
CA LEU A 194 -10.69 -8.04 -3.81
C LEU A 194 -10.08 -9.25 -3.11
N VAL A 195 -8.80 -9.12 -2.76
CA VAL A 195 -7.99 -10.20 -2.18
C VAL A 195 -8.15 -10.21 -0.66
N LYS A 196 -7.73 -9.14 0.02
CA LYS A 196 -7.68 -9.09 1.49
C LYS A 196 -9.06 -9.02 2.15
N ASP A 197 -9.96 -8.18 1.63
CA ASP A 197 -11.32 -8.08 2.19
C ASP A 197 -12.26 -9.16 1.64
N GLY A 198 -11.78 -10.03 0.73
CA GLY A 198 -12.54 -11.12 0.13
C GLY A 198 -13.73 -10.68 -0.73
N ARG A 199 -13.86 -9.40 -1.09
CA ARG A 199 -15.04 -8.90 -1.81
C ARG A 199 -15.12 -9.48 -3.22
N ARG A 200 -16.35 -9.59 -3.72
CA ARG A 200 -16.61 -9.87 -5.14
C ARG A 200 -16.34 -8.60 -5.95
N PRO A 201 -15.93 -8.69 -7.23
CA PRO A 201 -15.72 -7.51 -8.08
C PRO A 201 -16.95 -6.61 -8.17
N GLU A 202 -18.13 -7.22 -8.26
CA GLU A 202 -19.44 -6.54 -8.22
C GLU A 202 -19.67 -5.74 -6.92
N ASP A 203 -19.03 -6.12 -5.81
CA ASP A 203 -19.12 -5.44 -4.53
C ASP A 203 -18.05 -4.35 -4.35
N VAL A 204 -17.11 -4.22 -5.30
CA VAL A 204 -16.15 -3.12 -5.39
C VAL A 204 -16.81 -1.93 -6.08
N ASN A 205 -17.85 -1.44 -5.45
CA ASN A 205 -18.73 -0.38 -5.95
C ASN A 205 -18.18 1.04 -5.73
N ASP A 206 -16.91 1.15 -5.30
CA ASP A 206 -16.21 2.41 -5.06
C ASP A 206 -15.04 2.64 -6.03
N ILE A 207 -15.08 1.99 -7.20
CA ILE A 207 -14.11 2.25 -8.28
C ILE A 207 -14.24 3.71 -8.73
N LEU A 208 -15.49 4.15 -8.92
CA LEU A 208 -15.87 5.52 -9.20
C LEU A 208 -16.34 6.23 -7.94
N GLY A 209 -15.91 7.47 -7.78
CA GLY A 209 -16.49 8.35 -6.81
C GLY A 209 -16.36 9.82 -7.16
N MET A 210 -17.16 10.63 -6.48
CA MET A 210 -17.02 12.09 -6.48
C MET A 210 -16.80 12.56 -5.06
N ARG A 211 -16.00 13.61 -4.92
CA ARG A 211 -15.85 14.33 -3.66
C ARG A 211 -16.43 15.72 -3.85
N VAL A 212 -17.45 16.04 -3.06
CA VAL A 212 -18.06 17.36 -2.97
C VAL A 212 -17.49 18.05 -1.74
N ILE A 213 -16.73 19.12 -1.96
CA ILE A 213 -16.15 19.96 -0.92
C ILE A 213 -16.93 21.27 -0.89
N LEU A 214 -17.68 21.49 0.19
CA LEU A 214 -18.49 22.68 0.37
C LEU A 214 -17.66 23.78 1.05
N HIS A 215 -17.85 25.02 0.61
CA HIS A 215 -17.31 26.22 1.26
C HIS A 215 -18.43 26.94 2.02
N PRO A 216 -18.79 26.48 3.24
CA PRO A 216 -19.83 27.14 4.02
C PRO A 216 -19.42 28.58 4.36
N ARG A 217 -20.40 29.48 4.40
CA ARG A 217 -20.19 30.86 4.87
C ARG A 217 -19.76 30.85 6.35
N PRO A 218 -19.02 31.86 6.84
CA PRO A 218 -18.49 31.88 8.22
C PRO A 218 -19.54 31.64 9.32
N ASP A 219 -20.77 32.12 9.13
CA ASP A 219 -21.86 32.01 10.11
C ASP A 219 -22.83 30.84 9.81
N ALA A 220 -22.55 30.04 8.79
CA ALA A 220 -23.44 28.96 8.34
C ALA A 220 -23.04 27.61 8.94
N ASP A 221 -24.06 26.81 9.28
CA ASP A 221 -23.86 25.42 9.69
C ASP A 221 -23.43 24.55 8.50
N GLY A 222 -22.13 24.22 8.44
CA GLY A 222 -21.55 23.37 7.41
C GLY A 222 -22.04 21.91 7.45
N CYS A 223 -22.49 21.41 8.60
CA CYS A 223 -23.12 20.08 8.70
C CYS A 223 -24.48 20.09 8.01
N ARG A 224 -25.29 21.14 8.24
CA ARG A 224 -26.57 21.32 7.55
C ARG A 224 -26.39 21.45 6.03
N ALA A 225 -25.35 22.17 5.59
CA ALA A 225 -25.02 22.26 4.16
C ALA A 225 -24.69 20.88 3.54
N CYS A 226 -23.98 20.01 4.28
CA CYS A 226 -23.71 18.64 3.83
C CYS A 226 -25.00 17.81 3.71
N VAL A 227 -25.93 17.95 4.66
CA VAL A 227 -27.23 17.26 4.63
C VAL A 227 -28.09 17.75 3.45
N ARG A 228 -28.15 19.07 3.23
CA ARG A 228 -28.89 19.63 2.07
C ARG A 228 -28.30 19.14 0.74
N THR A 229 -26.98 19.11 0.63
CA THR A 229 -26.27 18.57 -0.55
C THR A 229 -26.64 17.11 -0.80
N HIS A 230 -26.78 16.31 0.26
CA HIS A 230 -27.24 14.92 0.16
C HIS A 230 -28.67 14.81 -0.37
N GLU A 231 -29.59 15.68 0.07
CA GLU A 231 -30.96 15.73 -0.45
C GLU A 231 -31.00 16.04 -1.95
N VAL A 232 -30.16 16.97 -2.42
CA VAL A 232 -30.02 17.27 -3.86
C VAL A 232 -29.53 16.04 -4.62
N ILE A 233 -28.49 15.36 -4.12
CA ILE A 233 -27.96 14.13 -4.72
C ILE A 233 -29.04 13.04 -4.79
N ARG A 234 -29.84 12.87 -3.74
CA ARG A 234 -30.94 11.90 -3.66
C ARG A 234 -32.05 12.17 -4.66
N ALA A 235 -32.29 13.44 -4.99
CA ALA A 235 -33.26 13.83 -6.00
C ALA A 235 -32.76 13.53 -7.43
N MET A 236 -31.44 13.54 -7.64
CA MET A 236 -30.82 13.27 -8.94
C MET A 236 -30.65 11.77 -9.22
N TRP A 237 -30.20 11.00 -8.22
CA TRP A 237 -29.84 9.59 -8.40
C TRP A 237 -30.42 8.70 -7.30
N LYS A 238 -30.73 7.48 -7.68
CA LYS A 238 -31.26 6.47 -6.76
C LYS A 238 -30.15 6.00 -5.81
N GLU A 239 -30.33 6.27 -4.52
CA GLU A 239 -29.44 5.75 -3.48
C GLU A 239 -29.55 4.24 -3.32
N VAL A 240 -28.42 3.60 -3.03
CA VAL A 240 -28.34 2.18 -2.71
C VAL A 240 -28.65 1.97 -1.22
N PRO A 241 -29.71 1.24 -0.86
CA PRO A 241 -30.10 1.03 0.54
C PRO A 241 -28.97 0.41 1.38
N GLY A 242 -28.82 0.90 2.61
CA GLY A 242 -27.84 0.38 3.58
C GLY A 242 -26.37 0.73 3.29
N ARG A 243 -26.09 1.58 2.29
CA ARG A 243 -24.72 1.98 1.93
C ARG A 243 -24.37 3.43 2.22
N THR A 244 -25.31 4.20 2.77
CA THR A 244 -25.06 5.55 3.28
C THR A 244 -24.35 5.47 4.63
N LYS A 245 -23.22 6.18 4.76
CA LYS A 245 -22.43 6.26 6.00
C LYS A 245 -22.28 7.72 6.41
N ASP A 246 -22.93 8.07 7.49
CA ASP A 246 -22.86 9.40 8.07
C ASP A 246 -21.73 9.46 9.11
N TYR A 247 -20.55 9.90 8.67
CA TYR A 247 -19.42 10.19 9.56
C TYR A 247 -19.41 11.64 10.06
N ILE A 248 -20.42 12.45 9.74
CA ILE A 248 -20.56 13.79 10.33
C ILE A 248 -21.15 13.66 11.73
N THR A 249 -22.23 12.88 11.87
CA THR A 249 -22.87 12.61 13.17
C THR A 249 -22.12 11.55 13.98
N ARG A 250 -21.49 10.59 13.31
CA ARG A 250 -20.67 9.55 13.95
C ARG A 250 -19.26 9.54 13.34
N PRO A 251 -18.40 10.49 13.73
CA PRO A 251 -17.01 10.51 13.29
C PRO A 251 -16.34 9.18 13.58
N LYS A 252 -15.39 8.79 12.72
CA LYS A 252 -14.54 7.63 12.99
C LYS A 252 -13.53 7.95 14.11
N GLY A 253 -12.83 6.93 14.60
CA GLY A 253 -11.80 7.08 15.64
C GLY A 253 -10.66 8.05 15.29
N ASP A 254 -10.41 8.35 14.01
CA ASP A 254 -9.47 9.39 13.54
C ASP A 254 -9.99 10.83 13.70
N GLY A 255 -11.25 11.02 14.08
CA GLY A 255 -11.94 12.29 13.89
C GLY A 255 -12.30 12.55 12.42
N TYR A 256 -12.24 11.54 11.54
CA TYR A 256 -12.66 11.67 10.15
C TYR A 256 -14.15 11.97 10.05
N GLN A 257 -14.49 13.06 9.36
CA GLN A 257 -15.85 13.52 9.11
C GLN A 257 -16.13 13.65 7.61
N SER A 258 -17.20 12.99 7.15
CA SER A 258 -17.74 13.09 5.80
C SER A 258 -19.04 12.27 5.70
N LEU A 259 -19.96 12.66 4.84
CA LEU A 259 -21.12 11.84 4.49
C LEU A 259 -20.81 11.05 3.22
N HIS A 260 -20.87 9.72 3.29
CA HIS A 260 -20.62 8.83 2.14
C HIS A 260 -21.93 8.24 1.67
N VAL A 261 -22.22 8.40 0.39
CA VAL A 261 -23.47 7.97 -0.24
C VAL A 261 -23.12 7.12 -1.45
N ALA A 262 -23.74 5.95 -1.59
CA ALA A 262 -23.59 5.14 -2.79
C ALA A 262 -24.83 5.32 -3.67
N VAL A 263 -24.64 5.76 -4.91
CA VAL A 263 -25.72 5.98 -5.87
C VAL A 263 -25.60 5.05 -7.08
N ASP A 264 -26.75 4.66 -7.63
CA ASP A 264 -26.85 3.90 -8.86
C ASP A 264 -26.87 4.85 -10.06
N MET A 265 -25.90 4.67 -10.96
CA MET A 265 -25.73 5.47 -12.17
C MET A 265 -26.35 4.82 -13.41
N SER A 266 -26.99 3.67 -13.26
CA SER A 266 -27.63 2.96 -14.37
C SER A 266 -28.81 3.77 -14.92
N ASP A 267 -28.92 3.80 -16.24
CA ASP A 267 -30.04 4.43 -16.93
C ASP A 267 -31.34 3.63 -16.65
N PRO A 268 -32.47 4.26 -16.27
CA PRO A 268 -33.74 3.57 -16.10
C PRO A 268 -34.31 2.92 -17.37
N ALA A 269 -33.70 3.12 -18.54
CA ALA A 269 -34.14 2.51 -19.80
C ALA A 269 -34.00 0.96 -19.80
N PRO A 270 -34.96 0.21 -20.39
CA PRO A 270 -34.97 -1.26 -20.39
C PRO A 270 -33.80 -1.93 -21.15
N GLU A 271 -33.09 -1.20 -22.02
CA GLU A 271 -31.84 -1.63 -22.69
C GLU A 271 -30.58 -0.97 -22.09
N GLY A 272 -30.69 -0.32 -20.94
CA GLY A 272 -29.62 0.49 -20.35
C GLY A 272 -28.35 -0.31 -20.06
N LYS A 273 -27.19 0.22 -20.48
CA LYS A 273 -25.88 -0.23 -19.99
C LYS A 273 -25.92 -0.15 -18.45
N LYS A 274 -25.82 -1.29 -17.76
CA LYS A 274 -25.58 -1.32 -16.30
C LYS A 274 -24.30 -0.53 -16.04
N ARG A 275 -24.41 0.58 -15.33
CA ARG A 275 -23.26 1.40 -14.96
C ARG A 275 -22.81 1.01 -13.55
N PRO A 276 -21.51 1.11 -13.24
CA PRO A 276 -21.03 0.86 -11.89
C PRO A 276 -21.67 1.84 -10.91
N LEU A 277 -21.86 1.38 -9.67
CA LEU A 277 -22.24 2.25 -8.57
C LEU A 277 -21.16 3.32 -8.35
N MET A 278 -21.58 4.51 -7.93
CA MET A 278 -20.69 5.63 -7.64
C MET A 278 -20.78 6.02 -6.16
N GLU A 279 -19.63 6.14 -5.50
CA GLU A 279 -19.56 6.67 -4.13
C GLU A 279 -19.38 8.19 -4.15
N ILE A 280 -20.34 8.94 -3.61
CA ILE A 280 -20.24 10.39 -3.43
C ILE A 280 -19.88 10.69 -1.97
N GLN A 281 -18.82 11.48 -1.77
CA GLN A 281 -18.33 11.89 -0.47
C GLN A 281 -18.55 13.39 -0.29
N ILE A 282 -19.40 13.77 0.66
CA ILE A 282 -19.78 15.15 0.93
C ILE A 282 -19.09 15.57 2.23
N ARG A 283 -18.46 16.75 2.21
CA ARG A 283 -17.77 17.34 3.36
C ARG A 283 -17.58 18.84 3.19
N THR A 284 -17.30 19.55 4.27
CA THR A 284 -16.86 20.96 4.21
C THR A 284 -15.36 21.07 3.91
N LYS A 285 -14.90 22.28 3.60
CA LYS A 285 -13.46 22.58 3.45
C LYS A 285 -12.67 22.23 4.72
N ASP A 286 -13.21 22.54 5.90
CA ASP A 286 -12.57 22.23 7.18
C ASP A 286 -12.53 20.72 7.43
N MET A 287 -13.61 20.01 7.11
CA MET A 287 -13.64 18.55 7.16
C MET A 287 -12.69 17.91 6.13
N ASP A 288 -12.49 18.50 4.94
CA ASP A 288 -11.49 18.01 3.98
C ASP A 288 -10.08 18.18 4.52
N ALA A 289 -9.76 19.34 5.08
CA ALA A 289 -8.48 19.59 5.74
C ALA A 289 -8.28 18.63 6.92
N ALA A 290 -9.24 18.53 7.83
CA ALA A 290 -9.19 17.62 8.97
C ALA A 290 -9.14 16.15 8.56
N ALA A 291 -9.81 15.73 7.49
CA ALA A 291 -9.71 14.35 6.99
C ALA A 291 -8.32 14.02 6.45
N VAL A 292 -7.60 15.01 5.92
CA VAL A 292 -6.21 14.85 5.48
C VAL A 292 -5.30 14.67 6.70
N PHE A 293 -5.52 15.41 7.79
CA PHE A 293 -4.71 15.33 9.02
C PHE A 293 -5.10 14.21 10.00
N GLY A 294 -6.39 13.93 10.20
CA GLY A 294 -6.91 12.96 11.19
C GLY A 294 -6.80 11.51 10.73
N HIS A 295 -7.08 11.24 9.45
CA HIS A 295 -6.92 9.90 8.86
C HIS A 295 -5.47 9.39 8.97
N ALA A 296 -4.55 10.35 8.98
CA ALA A 296 -3.13 10.18 9.25
C ALA A 296 -2.87 9.56 10.64
N LEU A 297 -3.45 10.15 11.68
CA LEU A 297 -3.22 9.75 13.07
C LEU A 297 -3.77 8.36 13.40
N TYR A 298 -4.94 7.95 12.88
CA TYR A 298 -5.58 6.68 13.24
C TYR A 298 -5.03 5.44 12.54
N LYS A 299 -4.54 5.55 11.30
CA LYS A 299 -3.79 4.43 10.70
C LYS A 299 -2.33 4.38 11.15
N GLY A 300 -1.80 5.49 11.67
CA GLY A 300 -0.49 5.56 12.32
C GLY A 300 -0.48 5.07 13.76
N CYS A 301 -1.60 5.23 14.48
CA CYS A 301 -1.78 4.82 15.87
C CYS A 301 -3.06 3.97 16.03
N LEU A 302 -2.84 2.73 16.49
CA LEU A 302 -3.82 1.81 17.08
C LEU A 302 -4.74 1.06 16.09
N THR A 303 -4.28 -0.10 15.61
CA THR A 303 -5.18 -1.27 15.63
C THR A 303 -5.51 -1.55 17.10
N ASP A 304 -6.79 -1.64 17.43
CA ASP A 304 -7.26 -2.04 18.76
C ASP A 304 -6.49 -3.30 19.22
N PRO A 305 -5.75 -3.25 20.34
CA PRO A 305 -5.00 -4.39 20.86
C PRO A 305 -5.88 -5.64 21.01
N ASP A 306 -7.18 -5.44 21.25
CA ASP A 306 -8.13 -6.49 21.56
C ASP A 306 -8.66 -7.22 20.30
N GLU A 307 -8.76 -6.53 19.15
CA GLU A 307 -9.09 -7.16 17.86
C GLU A 307 -7.87 -7.87 17.23
N SER A 308 -6.66 -7.30 17.42
CA SER A 308 -5.41 -7.94 16.98
C SER A 308 -5.11 -9.21 17.76
N GLN A 309 -5.36 -9.24 19.08
CA GLN A 309 -5.23 -10.45 19.90
C GLN A 309 -6.27 -11.52 19.55
N LYS A 310 -7.53 -11.14 19.29
CA LYS A 310 -8.58 -12.09 18.86
C LYS A 310 -8.25 -12.70 17.49
N LEU A 311 -7.77 -11.91 16.53
CA LEU A 311 -7.39 -12.42 15.20
C LEU A 311 -6.11 -13.26 15.25
N LYS A 312 -5.13 -12.91 16.10
CA LYS A 312 -3.92 -13.69 16.37
C LYS A 312 -4.24 -15.03 17.05
N ALA A 313 -5.17 -15.05 18.00
CA ALA A 313 -5.65 -16.28 18.65
C ALA A 313 -6.42 -17.20 17.69
N ILE A 314 -7.27 -16.64 16.82
CA ILE A 314 -8.00 -17.40 15.79
C ILE A 314 -7.03 -17.96 14.73
N MET A 315 -6.01 -17.20 14.32
CA MET A 315 -4.99 -17.66 13.37
C MET A 315 -4.03 -18.69 13.98
N LEU A 316 -3.66 -18.58 15.26
CA LEU A 316 -2.85 -19.58 15.98
C LEU A 316 -3.64 -20.88 16.17
N ALA A 317 -4.92 -20.80 16.57
CA ALA A 317 -5.77 -21.97 16.68
C ALA A 317 -6.02 -22.65 15.32
N ALA A 318 -6.20 -21.87 14.24
CA ALA A 318 -6.34 -22.40 12.88
C ALA A 318 -5.03 -23.05 12.37
N ALA A 319 -3.87 -22.48 12.71
CA ALA A 319 -2.56 -23.06 12.38
C ALA A 319 -2.27 -24.34 13.17
N GLU A 320 -2.71 -24.41 14.43
CA GLU A 320 -2.51 -25.58 15.29
C GLU A 320 -3.44 -26.74 14.90
N VAL A 321 -4.68 -26.46 14.48
CA VAL A 321 -5.62 -27.44 13.90
C VAL A 321 -5.14 -27.92 12.52
N ALA A 322 -4.58 -27.04 11.69
CA ALA A 322 -3.97 -27.41 10.42
C ALA A 322 -2.70 -28.28 10.62
N ALA A 323 -1.92 -28.02 11.67
CA ALA A 323 -0.75 -28.83 12.04
C ALA A 323 -1.10 -30.20 12.64
N GLN A 324 -2.30 -30.36 13.22
CA GLN A 324 -2.79 -31.66 13.69
C GLN A 324 -3.33 -32.54 12.56
N HIS A 325 -3.91 -31.94 11.50
CA HIS A 325 -4.38 -32.68 10.31
C HIS A 325 -3.27 -33.10 9.35
N LEU A 326 -2.02 -32.67 9.58
CA LEU A 326 -0.84 -33.09 8.82
C LEU A 326 -0.05 -34.23 9.50
N ARG A 327 -0.55 -34.81 10.61
CA ARG A 327 0.10 -35.94 11.30
C ARG A 327 -0.51 -37.31 11.00
N ASP A 328 -1.66 -37.37 10.33
CA ASP A 328 -2.41 -38.63 10.15
C ASP A 328 -2.47 -39.17 8.72
N ASP A 329 -1.72 -38.60 7.77
CA ASP A 329 -1.56 -39.18 6.42
C ASP A 329 -0.08 -39.44 6.10
N GLU A 330 0.46 -40.55 6.60
CA GLU A 330 1.56 -41.23 5.89
C GLU A 330 0.97 -42.10 4.77
N PRO A 331 1.55 -42.01 3.57
CA PRO A 331 1.88 -43.20 2.83
C PRO A 331 3.39 -43.29 2.60
N THR A 332 3.88 -44.48 2.89
CA THR A 332 5.23 -45.00 2.67
C THR A 332 5.71 -44.85 1.23
N GLY A 333 6.97 -44.41 1.05
CA GLY A 333 7.67 -44.51 -0.23
C GLY A 333 8.75 -43.44 -0.39
N GLY A 334 10.01 -43.85 -0.43
CA GLY A 334 11.18 -42.97 -0.31
C GLY A 334 11.49 -42.07 -1.50
N GLY A 335 12.29 -41.05 -1.23
CA GLY A 335 12.85 -40.13 -2.22
C GLY A 335 13.24 -38.82 -1.54
N ALA A 336 14.53 -38.52 -1.52
CA ALA A 336 15.12 -37.37 -0.83
C ALA A 336 14.44 -36.04 -1.16
N THR A 337 13.88 -35.37 -0.15
CA THR A 337 13.57 -33.92 -0.12
C THR A 337 12.94 -33.61 1.24
N ALA A 338 13.76 -33.40 2.28
CA ALA A 338 13.23 -32.89 3.56
C ALA A 338 14.29 -32.15 4.36
N ALA A 339 13.83 -31.04 4.94
CA ALA A 339 14.38 -30.29 6.07
C ALA A 339 15.48 -29.26 5.76
N ILE A 340 15.07 -28.04 5.39
CA ILE A 340 15.88 -26.85 5.67
C ILE A 340 14.97 -25.77 6.28
N THR A 341 14.87 -25.76 7.61
CA THR A 341 14.42 -24.62 8.41
C THR A 341 15.41 -24.42 9.55
N GLY A 342 15.84 -23.18 9.78
CA GLY A 342 16.49 -22.78 11.02
C GLY A 342 17.86 -22.11 10.87
N VAL A 343 18.00 -21.00 11.59
CA VAL A 343 19.14 -20.06 11.76
C VAL A 343 20.53 -20.73 11.89
N GLY A 344 20.63 -22.02 12.22
CA GLY A 344 21.90 -22.76 12.22
C GLY A 344 22.50 -23.06 10.85
N ASN A 345 21.77 -22.82 9.75
CA ASN A 345 22.27 -23.12 8.41
C ASN A 345 23.07 -21.97 7.76
N VAL A 346 22.90 -20.72 8.21
CA VAL A 346 23.64 -19.56 7.66
C VAL A 346 25.12 -19.67 8.04
N ASP A 347 25.41 -19.88 9.33
CA ASP A 347 26.78 -20.10 9.82
C ASP A 347 27.39 -21.39 9.27
N ARG A 348 26.56 -22.37 8.90
CA ARG A 348 27.01 -23.64 8.35
C ARG A 348 27.33 -23.51 6.86
N ALA A 349 26.50 -22.81 6.10
CA ALA A 349 26.73 -22.49 4.70
C ALA A 349 27.92 -21.53 4.55
N PHE A 350 27.98 -20.47 5.37
CA PHE A 350 29.11 -19.54 5.40
C PHE A 350 30.42 -20.25 5.73
N ARG A 351 30.47 -21.10 6.77
CA ARG A 351 31.66 -21.91 7.09
C ARG A 351 32.00 -23.00 6.07
N GLN A 352 31.06 -23.37 5.20
CA GLN A 352 31.34 -24.29 4.09
C GLN A 352 31.93 -23.56 2.87
N LEU A 353 31.68 -22.26 2.78
CA LEU A 353 32.15 -21.38 1.70
C LEU A 353 33.51 -20.76 2.04
N ASP A 354 33.68 -20.33 3.29
CA ASP A 354 34.93 -19.85 3.88
C ASP A 354 35.86 -21.05 4.14
N LYS A 355 36.52 -21.53 3.07
CA LYS A 355 37.42 -22.69 3.11
C LYS A 355 38.70 -22.37 3.86
N ASN A 356 39.14 -21.12 3.81
CA ASN A 356 40.38 -20.68 4.43
C ASN A 356 40.19 -20.29 5.92
N GLY A 357 38.95 -20.11 6.37
CA GLY A 357 38.57 -19.80 7.75
C GLY A 357 38.85 -18.35 8.17
N ASP A 358 38.97 -17.42 7.23
CA ASP A 358 39.32 -16.03 7.48
C ASP A 358 38.12 -15.14 7.88
N GLY A 359 36.91 -15.71 7.86
CA GLY A 359 35.68 -15.03 8.20
C GLY A 359 35.09 -14.17 7.07
N ARG A 360 35.61 -14.30 5.84
CA ARG A 360 35.13 -13.68 4.62
C ARG A 360 35.04 -14.74 3.52
N ILE A 361 34.21 -14.50 2.51
CA ILE A 361 34.18 -15.34 1.30
C ILE A 361 34.85 -14.56 0.17
N SER A 362 35.95 -15.08 -0.36
CA SER A 362 36.65 -14.46 -1.48
C SER A 362 35.98 -14.79 -2.81
N MET A 363 36.31 -14.01 -3.84
CA MET A 363 35.85 -14.25 -5.22
C MET A 363 36.27 -15.65 -5.72
N GLU A 364 37.46 -16.12 -5.35
CA GLU A 364 37.96 -17.45 -5.69
C GLU A 364 37.15 -18.55 -5.00
N GLU A 365 36.85 -18.40 -3.71
CA GLU A 365 36.03 -19.36 -2.95
C GLU A 365 34.60 -19.44 -3.49
N LEU A 366 34.03 -18.29 -3.87
CA LEU A 366 32.72 -18.22 -4.50
C LEU A 366 32.71 -18.84 -5.91
N THR A 367 33.78 -18.66 -6.68
CA THR A 367 33.94 -19.24 -8.02
C THR A 367 34.07 -20.76 -7.96
N GLU A 368 34.89 -21.29 -7.05
CA GLU A 368 35.01 -22.75 -6.86
C GLU A 368 33.68 -23.38 -6.50
N LEU A 369 32.87 -22.73 -5.66
CA LEU A 369 31.53 -23.21 -5.33
C LEU A 369 30.61 -23.22 -6.57
N MET A 370 30.64 -22.15 -7.38
CA MET A 370 29.80 -22.07 -8.57
C MET A 370 30.17 -23.15 -9.58
N ASP A 371 31.48 -23.36 -9.79
CA ASP A 371 31.97 -24.43 -10.67
C ASP A 371 31.54 -25.82 -10.15
N ASP A 372 31.58 -26.06 -8.84
CA ASP A 372 31.09 -27.31 -8.21
C ASP A 372 29.57 -27.51 -8.39
N LEU A 373 28.81 -26.42 -8.51
CA LEU A 373 27.35 -26.42 -8.74
C LEU A 373 26.98 -26.42 -10.23
N GLY A 374 27.96 -26.40 -11.14
CA GLY A 374 27.76 -26.37 -12.59
C GLY A 374 27.36 -25.00 -13.14
N ALA A 375 27.55 -23.93 -12.38
CA ALA A 375 27.48 -22.54 -12.81
C ALA A 375 28.90 -22.04 -13.15
N GLY A 376 29.08 -21.25 -14.19
CA GLY A 376 30.42 -20.84 -14.62
C GLY A 376 30.97 -19.68 -13.80
N GLY A 377 32.28 -19.43 -13.86
CA GLY A 377 32.90 -18.29 -13.16
C GLY A 377 32.33 -16.90 -13.50
N GLN A 378 31.64 -16.73 -14.63
CA GLN A 378 30.90 -15.50 -14.94
C GLN A 378 29.69 -15.29 -14.02
N ASP A 379 29.02 -16.36 -13.60
CA ASP A 379 27.90 -16.31 -12.66
C ASP A 379 28.39 -15.94 -11.26
N ALA A 380 29.59 -16.40 -10.87
CA ALA A 380 30.23 -15.99 -9.61
C ALA A 380 30.58 -14.50 -9.59
N GLU A 381 31.06 -13.93 -10.71
CA GLU A 381 31.37 -12.49 -10.81
C GLU A 381 30.12 -11.63 -10.69
N GLU A 382 29.03 -12.02 -11.35
CA GLU A 382 27.74 -11.34 -11.22
C GLU A 382 27.21 -11.45 -9.80
N LEU A 383 27.32 -12.63 -9.17
CA LEU A 383 26.87 -12.84 -7.80
C LEU A 383 27.69 -12.00 -6.83
N MET A 384 29.02 -11.96 -6.97
CA MET A 384 29.91 -11.15 -6.13
C MET A 384 29.52 -9.67 -6.19
N ARG A 385 29.31 -9.13 -7.39
CA ARG A 385 28.83 -7.75 -7.60
C ARG A 385 27.46 -7.46 -7.00
N LEU A 386 26.62 -8.48 -6.82
CA LEU A 386 25.28 -8.35 -6.23
C LEU A 386 25.30 -8.45 -4.70
N LEU A 387 26.37 -9.03 -4.13
CA LEU A 387 26.50 -9.39 -2.73
C LEU A 387 27.41 -8.44 -1.95
N ASP A 388 28.43 -7.94 -2.63
CA ASP A 388 29.44 -7.02 -2.10
C ASP A 388 28.89 -5.59 -2.09
N ASP A 389 28.00 -5.32 -1.12
CA ASP A 389 27.35 -4.02 -0.96
C ASP A 389 28.38 -2.88 -0.72
N ASN A 390 29.56 -3.20 -0.18
CA ASN A 390 30.63 -2.24 0.11
C ASN A 390 31.73 -2.20 -0.98
N ASN A 391 31.68 -3.13 -1.94
CA ASN A 391 32.60 -3.27 -3.08
C ASN A 391 34.06 -3.53 -2.68
N ASP A 392 34.31 -4.22 -1.55
CA ASP A 392 35.65 -4.53 -1.02
C ASP A 392 36.27 -5.81 -1.59
N GLY A 393 35.55 -6.54 -2.45
CA GLY A 393 35.98 -7.76 -3.11
C GLY A 393 35.82 -9.02 -2.26
N SER A 394 35.11 -8.94 -1.13
CA SER A 394 34.86 -10.07 -0.24
C SER A 394 33.47 -10.00 0.40
N LEU A 395 32.91 -11.14 0.80
CA LEU A 395 31.61 -11.17 1.48
C LEU A 395 31.79 -11.46 2.96
N THR A 396 31.36 -10.52 3.79
CA THR A 396 31.24 -10.73 5.23
C THR A 396 30.04 -11.62 5.57
N SER A 397 30.05 -12.17 6.79
CA SER A 397 28.91 -12.95 7.31
C SER A 397 27.59 -12.15 7.27
N ASP A 398 27.66 -10.84 7.54
CA ASP A 398 26.50 -9.95 7.52
C ASP A 398 25.96 -9.75 6.09
N GLU A 399 26.83 -9.54 5.10
CA GLU A 399 26.47 -9.42 3.68
C GLU A 399 25.87 -10.73 3.14
N PHE A 400 26.46 -11.87 3.53
CA PHE A 400 25.95 -13.18 3.17
C PHE A 400 24.58 -13.48 3.81
N ALA A 401 24.39 -13.12 5.08
CA ALA A 401 23.10 -13.26 5.75
C ALA A 401 22.01 -12.35 5.15
N LEU A 402 22.38 -11.12 4.76
CA LEU A 402 21.52 -10.20 4.02
C LEU A 402 21.08 -10.80 2.69
N PHE A 403 21.99 -11.46 1.96
CA PHE A 403 21.65 -12.14 0.72
C PHE A 403 20.67 -13.29 0.90
N GLN A 404 20.90 -14.19 1.85
CA GLN A 404 20.00 -15.31 2.06
C GLN A 404 18.58 -14.82 2.41
N LYS A 405 18.47 -13.78 3.24
CA LYS A 405 17.20 -13.08 3.48
C LYS A 405 16.60 -12.51 2.20
N ARG A 406 17.40 -11.87 1.32
CA ARG A 406 16.97 -11.33 0.02
C ARG A 406 16.43 -12.43 -0.92
N VAL A 407 17.08 -13.60 -0.98
CA VAL A 407 16.65 -14.75 -1.80
C VAL A 407 15.33 -15.33 -1.30
N GLU A 408 15.22 -15.56 0.01
CA GLU A 408 13.99 -16.04 0.63
C GLU A 408 12.83 -15.06 0.44
N LEU A 409 13.10 -13.76 0.59
CA LEU A 409 12.12 -12.71 0.34
C LEU A 409 11.63 -12.76 -1.12
N LYS A 410 12.56 -12.91 -2.07
CA LYS A 410 12.24 -13.02 -3.50
C LYS A 410 11.33 -14.21 -3.79
N ALA A 411 11.64 -15.40 -3.27
CA ALA A 411 10.81 -16.59 -3.45
C ALA A 411 9.40 -16.38 -2.85
N LYS A 412 9.33 -15.89 -1.61
CA LYS A 412 8.05 -15.58 -0.93
C LYS A 412 7.20 -14.55 -1.67
N LEU A 413 7.81 -13.58 -2.36
CA LEU A 413 7.10 -12.58 -3.16
C LEU A 413 6.57 -13.17 -4.47
N GLU A 414 7.35 -14.03 -5.13
CA GLU A 414 6.94 -14.71 -6.37
C GLU A 414 5.77 -15.66 -6.11
N ASP A 415 5.85 -16.50 -5.07
CA ASP A 415 4.76 -17.38 -4.65
C ASP A 415 3.47 -16.59 -4.36
N LYS A 416 3.60 -15.42 -3.71
CA LYS A 416 2.46 -14.54 -3.42
C LYS A 416 1.88 -13.85 -4.65
N ASP A 417 2.71 -13.44 -5.63
CA ASP A 417 2.20 -12.85 -6.86
C ASP A 417 1.38 -13.89 -7.65
N ASP A 418 1.86 -15.14 -7.69
CA ASP A 418 1.14 -16.24 -8.34
C ASP A 418 -0.16 -16.58 -7.60
N GLU A 419 -0.14 -16.62 -6.27
CA GLU A 419 -1.36 -16.79 -5.44
C GLU A 419 -2.38 -15.67 -5.74
N TYR A 420 -1.96 -14.41 -5.69
CA TYR A 420 -2.83 -13.27 -5.95
C TYR A 420 -3.36 -13.26 -7.38
N LYS A 421 -2.52 -13.59 -8.36
CA LYS A 421 -2.92 -13.72 -9.75
C LYS A 421 -4.02 -14.76 -9.93
N GLU A 422 -3.88 -15.96 -9.34
CA GLU A 422 -4.92 -17.00 -9.48
C GLU A 422 -6.21 -16.63 -8.75
N ILE A 423 -6.13 -16.03 -7.55
CA ILE A 423 -7.31 -15.48 -6.84
C ILE A 423 -8.03 -14.44 -7.70
N LEU A 424 -7.27 -13.50 -8.29
CA LEU A 424 -7.83 -12.43 -9.12
C LEU A 424 -8.42 -13.00 -10.41
N LYS A 425 -7.75 -13.97 -11.03
CA LYS A 425 -8.24 -14.64 -12.23
C LYS A 425 -9.56 -15.36 -11.94
N GLU A 426 -9.68 -16.11 -10.86
CA GLU A 426 -10.94 -16.75 -10.47
C GLU A 426 -12.04 -15.74 -10.24
N LYS A 427 -11.77 -14.71 -9.42
CA LYS A 427 -12.75 -13.66 -9.05
C LYS A 427 -13.19 -12.81 -10.24
N LEU A 428 -12.31 -12.51 -11.18
CA LEU A 428 -12.62 -11.66 -12.33
C LEU A 428 -13.25 -12.48 -13.48
N GLN A 429 -12.80 -13.72 -13.73
CA GLN A 429 -13.40 -14.58 -14.76
C GLN A 429 -14.82 -15.07 -14.42
N THR A 430 -15.18 -15.13 -13.13
CA THR A 430 -16.56 -15.38 -12.70
C THR A 430 -17.53 -14.27 -13.14
N VAL A 431 -17.02 -13.10 -13.55
CA VAL A 431 -17.83 -11.98 -14.06
C VAL A 431 -18.09 -12.13 -15.56
N ASP A 432 -17.09 -12.55 -16.34
CA ASP A 432 -17.14 -12.58 -17.82
C ASP A 432 -18.01 -13.70 -18.40
N LYS A 433 -18.17 -14.85 -17.73
CA LYS A 433 -18.83 -16.02 -18.32
C LYS A 433 -20.33 -16.13 -18.07
N THR A 434 -20.92 -15.36 -17.14
CA THR A 434 -22.33 -15.55 -16.82
C THR A 434 -23.16 -14.30 -16.67
N GLY A 435 -22.65 -13.11 -16.32
CA GLY A 435 -23.53 -11.98 -15.97
C GLY A 435 -24.65 -12.35 -14.96
N LEU A 436 -24.49 -13.50 -14.28
CA LEU A 436 -25.44 -14.18 -13.42
C LEU A 436 -24.63 -14.81 -12.29
N ILE A 437 -25.04 -14.44 -11.09
CA ILE A 437 -24.53 -14.90 -9.81
C ILE A 437 -24.62 -16.43 -9.76
N HIS A 438 -23.48 -17.10 -9.62
CA HIS A 438 -23.50 -18.50 -9.21
C HIS A 438 -22.52 -18.83 -8.09
N VAL A 439 -22.55 -18.07 -6.99
CA VAL A 439 -22.06 -18.60 -5.70
C VAL A 439 -22.85 -17.97 -4.56
N TYR A 440 -23.86 -18.69 -4.05
CA TYR A 440 -24.28 -18.84 -2.64
C TYR A 440 -25.73 -19.36 -2.56
N ARG A 441 -25.94 -20.64 -2.92
CA ARG A 441 -27.08 -21.44 -2.42
C ARG A 441 -26.65 -22.68 -1.64
N LYS A 442 -25.36 -23.06 -1.64
CA LYS A 442 -24.90 -24.25 -0.91
C LYS A 442 -24.84 -24.04 0.61
N ASN A 443 -24.40 -22.87 1.09
CA ASN A 443 -24.26 -22.63 2.53
C ASN A 443 -25.54 -22.19 3.28
N LEU A 444 -26.65 -21.93 2.57
CA LEU A 444 -27.96 -21.67 3.21
C LEU A 444 -28.88 -22.90 3.22
N SER A 445 -28.65 -23.87 2.34
CA SER A 445 -29.46 -25.08 2.26
C SER A 445 -29.09 -26.07 3.37
N ASP A 446 -27.81 -26.18 3.72
CA ASP A 446 -27.34 -27.10 4.76
C ASP A 446 -27.67 -26.62 6.19
N LYS A 447 -28.03 -25.34 6.37
CA LYS A 447 -28.49 -24.77 7.66
C LYS A 447 -30.01 -24.68 7.79
N LEU A 448 -30.77 -25.10 6.78
CA LEU A 448 -32.24 -25.16 6.82
C LEU A 448 -32.79 -26.60 6.74
N VAL A 449 -31.91 -27.61 6.80
CA VAL A 449 -32.28 -29.04 6.90
C VAL A 449 -31.97 -29.61 8.29
N THR A 450 -31.48 -28.79 9.22
CA THR A 450 -31.36 -29.12 10.65
C THR A 450 -32.10 -28.10 11.51
N ASN A 451 -33.43 -28.14 11.41
CA ASN A 451 -34.40 -27.99 12.50
C ASN A 451 -35.83 -28.14 11.96
#